data_AF-A0A3B0XVE2-F1
#
_entry.id   AF-A0A3B0XVE2-F1
#
_cell.length_a   1.000
_cell.length_b   1.000
_cell.length_c   1.000
_cell.angle_alpha   90.00
_cell.angle_beta   90.00
_cell.angle_gamma   90.00
#
_symmetry.space_group_name_H-M   'P 1'
#
loop_
_entity.id
_entity.type
_entity.pdbx_description
1 polymer ?
#
loop_
_entity_poly.entity_id
_entity_poly.type
_entity_poly.pdbx_seq_one_letter_code
_entity_poly.pdbx_strand_id
1 'polypeptide(L)'
;MSKKLYVVKESAIHGKGLFAHNKINKGDLIGTIKYNPVKKDGPYVLWLDEEIGIKVNSDLKYINHNPKPNACYCEDLQVVALKNIKPGEEITHDYGDDWK
;
A
#
# COMPACT_ATOMS: atom_id res chain seq x y z
N MET A 1 9.43 18.07 13.43
CA MET A 1 9.30 17.47 12.09
C MET A 1 8.91 16.02 12.27
N SER A 2 7.79 15.56 11.71
CA SER A 2 7.41 14.15 11.76
C SER A 2 8.42 13.32 10.97
N LYS A 3 8.89 12.22 11.54
CA LYS A 3 9.88 11.34 10.90
C LYS A 3 9.19 10.62 9.74
N LYS A 4 9.77 10.64 8.54
CA LYS A 4 9.20 9.96 7.36
C LYS A 4 9.17 8.44 7.62
N LEU A 5 8.00 7.81 7.53
CA LEU A 5 7.84 6.37 7.80
C LEU A 5 8.38 5.49 6.66
N TYR A 6 8.27 5.95 5.42
CA TYR A 6 8.61 5.17 4.22
C TYR A 6 9.31 6.02 3.15
N VAL A 7 9.87 5.36 2.14
CA VAL A 7 10.49 5.96 0.95
C VAL A 7 10.15 5.14 -0.29
N VAL A 8 10.07 5.80 -1.44
CA VAL A 8 9.89 5.13 -2.74
C VAL A 8 11.26 4.85 -3.36
N LYS A 9 11.48 3.63 -3.85
CA LYS A 9 12.70 3.18 -4.53
C LYS A 9 12.35 2.21 -5.66
N GLU A 10 13.32 1.86 -6.50
CA GLU A 10 13.17 0.73 -7.42
C GLU A 10 12.97 -0.57 -6.64
N SER A 11 12.02 -1.39 -7.11
CA SER A 11 11.63 -2.65 -6.49
C SER A 11 12.19 -3.83 -7.27
N ALA A 12 12.57 -4.88 -6.55
CA ALA A 12 12.90 -6.16 -7.15
C ALA A 12 11.65 -6.96 -7.57
N ILE A 13 10.45 -6.57 -7.09
CA ILE A 13 9.17 -7.17 -7.46
C ILE A 13 8.71 -6.61 -8.80
N HIS A 14 8.46 -5.29 -8.85
CA HIS A 14 8.00 -4.63 -10.06
C HIS A 14 8.18 -3.10 -9.96
N GLY A 15 8.77 -2.49 -11.00
CA GLY A 15 8.91 -1.03 -11.13
C GLY A 15 9.39 -0.36 -9.84
N LYS A 16 8.56 0.52 -9.29
CA LYS A 16 8.82 1.17 -7.99
C LYS A 16 8.09 0.46 -6.86
N GLY A 17 8.74 0.43 -5.70
CA GLY A 17 8.21 -0.10 -4.46
C GLY A 17 8.19 0.96 -3.35
N LEU A 18 7.32 0.75 -2.37
CA LEU A 18 7.30 1.49 -1.12
C LEU A 18 8.10 0.74 -0.05
N PHE A 19 9.12 1.37 0.54
CA PHE A 19 10.00 0.73 1.51
C PHE A 19 9.91 1.43 2.86
N ALA A 20 9.93 0.65 3.94
CA ALA A 20 10.01 1.20 5.28
C ALA A 20 11.33 1.98 5.47
N HIS A 21 11.24 3.24 5.86
CA HIS A 21 12.42 4.06 6.17
C HIS A 21 12.82 3.92 7.64
N ASN A 22 11.83 3.73 8.51
CA ASN A 22 12.00 3.43 9.91
C ASN A 22 11.29 2.10 10.23
N LYS A 23 11.50 1.58 11.45
CA LYS A 23 10.73 0.44 11.93
C LYS A 23 9.25 0.81 11.99
N ILE A 24 8.40 -0.05 11.45
CA ILE A 24 6.94 0.04 11.53
C ILE A 24 6.47 -1.19 12.30
N ASN A 25 5.77 -1.00 13.42
CA ASN A 25 5.26 -2.12 14.21
C ASN A 25 3.94 -2.62 13.63
N LYS A 26 3.60 -3.87 13.94
CA LYS A 26 2.28 -4.41 13.65
C LYS A 26 1.19 -3.48 14.21
N GLY A 27 0.20 -3.13 13.37
CA GLY A 27 -0.91 -2.25 13.71
C GLY A 27 -0.63 -0.76 13.51
N ASP A 28 0.61 -0.36 13.20
CA ASP A 28 0.92 1.05 12.94
C ASP A 28 0.26 1.51 11.63
N LEU A 29 -0.26 2.75 11.66
CA LEU A 29 -0.74 3.45 10.47
C LEU A 29 0.45 3.85 9.60
N ILE A 30 0.49 3.32 8.38
CA ILE A 30 1.50 3.65 7.36
C ILE A 30 1.07 4.94 6.64
N GLY A 31 -0.21 5.08 6.33
CA GLY A 31 -0.77 6.28 5.72
C GLY A 31 -2.27 6.16 5.45
N THR A 32 -2.86 7.24 4.96
CA THR A 32 -4.28 7.33 4.62
C THR A 32 -4.42 7.71 3.16
N ILE A 33 -5.32 7.04 2.44
CA ILE A 33 -5.68 7.37 1.07
C ILE A 33 -6.68 8.52 1.10
N LYS A 34 -6.44 9.54 0.28
CA LYS A 34 -7.44 10.58 0.04
C LYS A 34 -8.59 9.98 -0.76
N TYR A 35 -9.82 10.12 -0.27
CA TYR A 35 -11.01 9.71 -1.01
C TYR A 35 -11.05 10.39 -2.39
N ASN A 36 -10.97 9.58 -3.44
CA ASN A 36 -10.97 10.01 -4.84
C ASN A 36 -11.64 8.92 -5.69
N PRO A 37 -12.98 8.85 -5.66
CA PRO A 37 -13.71 7.75 -6.25
C PRO A 37 -13.70 7.80 -7.77
N VAL A 38 -13.66 6.62 -8.37
CA VAL A 38 -13.72 6.38 -9.82
C VAL A 38 -14.66 5.21 -10.09
N LYS A 39 -15.32 5.26 -11.25
CA LYS A 39 -16.22 4.19 -11.74
C LYS A 39 -15.62 3.37 -12.88
N LYS A 40 -14.34 3.61 -13.18
CA LYS A 40 -13.62 2.95 -14.27
C LYS A 40 -12.28 2.48 -13.75
N ASP A 41 -11.91 1.28 -14.18
CA ASP A 41 -10.63 0.71 -13.82
C ASP A 41 -9.47 1.46 -14.47
N GLY A 42 -8.28 1.28 -13.91
CA GLY A 42 -7.05 1.84 -14.44
C GLY A 42 -5.88 1.75 -13.44
N PRO A 43 -4.70 2.28 -13.80
CA PRO A 43 -3.52 2.17 -12.97
C PRO A 43 -3.76 2.72 -11.56
N TYR A 44 -3.39 1.99 -10.50
CA TYR A 44 -3.52 2.45 -9.11
C TYR A 44 -4.96 2.70 -8.64
N VAL A 45 -5.95 2.06 -9.26
CA VAL A 45 -7.31 1.99 -8.73
C VAL A 45 -7.41 0.81 -7.78
N LEU A 46 -7.90 1.05 -6.57
CA LEU A 46 -8.25 0.02 -5.60
C LEU A 46 -9.77 -0.07 -5.53
N TRP A 47 -10.34 -1.24 -5.78
CA TRP A 47 -11.79 -1.45 -5.69
C TRP A 47 -12.19 -1.69 -4.24
N LEU A 48 -13.14 -0.90 -3.73
CA LEU A 48 -13.73 -1.11 -2.40
C LEU A 48 -14.91 -2.08 -2.46
N ASP A 49 -15.68 -2.00 -3.54
CA ASP A 49 -16.80 -2.86 -3.87
C ASP A 49 -16.95 -2.95 -5.40
N GLU A 50 -18.05 -3.55 -5.89
CA GLU A 50 -18.32 -3.75 -7.33
C GLU A 50 -18.57 -2.44 -8.11
N GLU A 51 -18.87 -1.32 -7.44
CA GLU A 51 -19.26 -0.06 -8.06
C GLU A 51 -18.23 1.06 -7.87
N ILE A 52 -17.48 1.04 -6.76
CA ILE A 52 -16.63 2.13 -6.30
C ILE A 52 -15.17 1.69 -6.24
N GLY A 53 -14.38 2.25 -7.16
CA GLY A 53 -12.93 2.25 -7.07
C GLY A 53 -12.40 3.55 -6.44
N ILE A 54 -11.25 3.50 -5.80
CA ILE A 54 -10.51 4.66 -5.28
C ILE A 54 -9.19 4.77 -6.01
N LYS A 55 -8.94 5.92 -6.63
CA LYS A 55 -7.66 6.21 -7.29
C LYS A 55 -6.63 6.69 -6.27
N VAL A 56 -5.60 5.89 -6.03
CA VAL A 56 -4.51 6.23 -5.11
C VAL A 56 -3.52 7.20 -5.76
N ASN A 57 -3.50 8.44 -5.28
CA ASN A 57 -2.64 9.52 -5.82
C ASN A 57 -1.38 9.80 -5.00
N SER A 58 -1.18 9.13 -3.86
CA SER A 58 0.00 9.28 -3.01
C SER A 58 1.07 8.24 -3.33
N ASP A 59 2.22 8.31 -2.64
CA ASP A 59 3.28 7.29 -2.72
C ASP A 59 2.78 5.88 -2.35
N LEU A 60 1.67 5.77 -1.62
CA LEU A 60 1.05 4.49 -1.27
C LEU A 60 0.68 3.66 -2.52
N LYS A 61 0.53 4.28 -3.70
CA LYS A 61 0.28 3.55 -4.96
C LYS A 61 1.43 2.62 -5.39
N TYR A 62 2.61 2.76 -4.79
CA TYR A 62 3.78 1.92 -5.06
C TYR A 62 3.89 0.72 -4.10
N ILE A 63 2.86 0.42 -3.31
CA ILE A 63 2.82 -0.81 -2.52
C ILE A 63 2.54 -1.96 -3.49
N ASN A 64 3.55 -2.80 -3.72
CA ASN A 64 3.47 -3.91 -4.66
C ASN A 64 2.71 -5.12 -4.10
N HIS A 65 2.36 -6.04 -4.99
CA HIS A 65 1.74 -7.32 -4.65
C HIS A 65 2.71 -8.27 -3.94
N ASN A 66 2.22 -8.96 -2.90
CA ASN A 66 2.82 -10.19 -2.38
C ASN A 66 1.73 -11.05 -1.71
N PRO A 67 1.61 -12.36 -2.00
CA PRO A 67 0.61 -13.23 -1.39
C PRO A 67 0.85 -13.51 0.11
N LYS A 68 2.00 -13.11 0.65
CA LYS A 68 2.32 -13.11 2.09
C LYS A 68 2.63 -11.68 2.56
N PRO A 69 1.66 -10.75 2.43
CA PRO A 69 1.91 -9.32 2.55
C PRO A 69 2.35 -8.93 3.96
N ASN A 70 2.81 -7.69 4.09
CA ASN A 70 3.10 -7.08 5.39
C ASN A 70 2.25 -5.84 5.69
N ALA A 71 1.40 -5.40 4.77
CA ALA A 71 0.44 -4.32 4.95
C ALA A 71 -0.92 -4.61 4.29
N CYS A 72 -1.94 -3.85 4.70
CA CYS A 72 -3.30 -3.93 4.19
C CYS A 72 -3.85 -2.55 3.85
N TYR A 73 -4.56 -2.42 2.72
CA TYR A 73 -5.51 -1.33 2.52
C TYR A 73 -6.83 -1.70 3.22
N CYS A 74 -7.25 -0.88 4.16
CA CYS A 74 -8.48 -1.07 4.92
C CYS A 74 -9.65 -0.31 4.26
N GLU A 75 -10.88 -0.75 4.55
CA GLU A 75 -12.12 -0.14 4.04
C GLU A 75 -12.26 1.35 4.43
N ASP A 76 -11.67 1.75 5.56
CA ASP A 76 -11.66 3.12 6.06
C ASP A 76 -10.57 4.01 5.42
N LEU A 77 -10.04 3.59 4.26
CA LEU A 77 -8.98 4.26 3.49
C LEU A 77 -7.62 4.32 4.20
N GLN A 78 -7.44 3.58 5.30
CA GLN A 78 -6.15 3.48 5.97
C GLN A 78 -5.28 2.40 5.35
N VAL A 79 -3.97 2.57 5.47
CA VAL A 79 -2.98 1.52 5.19
C VAL A 79 -2.28 1.18 6.50
N VAL A 80 -2.41 -0.06 6.94
CA VAL A 80 -1.90 -0.51 8.24
C VAL A 80 -0.93 -1.67 8.08
N ALA A 81 0.05 -1.75 8.99
CA ALA A 81 1.00 -2.86 9.00
C ALA A 81 0.37 -4.13 9.62
N LEU A 82 0.43 -5.25 8.90
CA LEU A 82 -0.07 -6.56 9.35
C LEU A 82 0.91 -7.29 10.26
N LYS A 83 2.20 -6.95 10.16
CA LYS A 83 3.31 -7.47 10.98
C LYS A 83 4.38 -6.38 11.14
N ASN A 84 5.38 -6.64 11.98
CA ASN A 84 6.52 -5.73 12.09
C ASN A 84 7.28 -5.67 10.76
N ILE A 85 7.59 -4.45 10.30
CA ILE A 85 8.33 -4.16 9.07
C ILE A 85 9.64 -3.45 9.47
N LYS A 86 10.77 -4.03 9.10
CA LYS A 86 12.10 -3.49 9.42
C LYS A 86 12.45 -2.35 8.46
N PRO A 87 13.32 -1.40 8.86
CA PRO A 87 13.89 -0.44 7.93
C PRO A 87 14.50 -1.15 6.72
N GLY A 88 14.13 -0.71 5.52
CA GLY A 88 14.58 -1.27 4.25
C GLY A 88 13.72 -2.40 3.69
N GLU A 89 12.78 -2.97 4.45
CA GLU A 89 11.83 -3.96 3.92
C GLU A 89 10.80 -3.28 3.01
N GLU A 90 10.43 -3.96 1.91
CA GLU A 90 9.38 -3.52 1.01
C GLU A 90 8.01 -3.75 1.64
N ILE A 91 7.17 -2.72 1.59
CA ILE A 91 5.78 -2.74 2.04
C ILE A 91 4.95 -3.29 0.89
N THR A 92 4.20 -4.36 1.16
CA THR A 92 3.45 -5.14 0.18
C THR A 92 2.05 -5.44 0.68
N HIS A 93 1.14 -5.61 -0.27
CA HIS A 93 -0.26 -5.94 -0.05
C HIS A 93 -0.65 -7.15 -0.93
N ASP A 94 -1.69 -7.88 -0.54
CA ASP A 94 -2.25 -8.95 -1.39
C ASP A 94 -3.27 -8.32 -2.33
N TYR A 95 -3.12 -8.51 -3.64
CA TYR A 95 -4.01 -7.91 -4.64
C TYR A 95 -5.20 -8.81 -4.94
N GLY A 96 -5.25 -10.01 -4.34
CA GLY A 96 -6.26 -11.02 -4.61
C GLY A 96 -5.77 -12.12 -5.54
N ASP A 97 -6.64 -13.11 -5.72
CA ASP A 97 -6.31 -14.39 -6.36
C ASP A 97 -5.89 -14.29 -7.83
N ASP A 98 -6.25 -13.20 -8.52
CA ASP A 98 -5.90 -12.96 -9.92
C ASP A 98 -4.41 -12.62 -10.14
N TRP A 99 -3.65 -12.40 -9.05
CA TRP A 99 -2.26 -11.95 -9.06
C TRP A 99 -1.27 -12.96 -8.45
N LYS A 100 -1.57 -14.26 -8.53
CA LYS A 100 -0.73 -15.36 -8.00
C LYS A 100 0.50 -15.70 -8.83
#